data_AF-A0A1V6K0Z4-F1
#
_entry.id   AF-A0A1V6K0Z4-F1
#
_cell.length_a   1.000
_cell.length_b   1.000
_cell.length_c   1.000
_cell.angle_alpha   90.00
_cell.angle_beta   90.00
_cell.angle_gamma   90.00
#
_symmetry.space_group_name_H-M   'P 1'
#
loop_
_entity.id
_entity.type
_entity.pdbx_description
1 polymer ?
#
loop_
_entity_poly.entity_id
_entity_poly.type
_entity_poly.pdbx_seq_one_letter_code
_entity_poly.pdbx_strand_id
1 'polypeptide(L)' 'MRNLNYRILLHPEPEGGYTVTVPTLPGSHHLWETVDEAMAREAALVYVEHLQEKGEEVPTEERVLEYTLTVEIRR' A
#
# COMPACT_ATOMS: atom_id res chain seq x y z
N MET A 1 -15.06 -17.02 1.10
CA MET A 1 -13.97 -16.17 0.58
C MET A 1 -13.52 -15.26 1.72
N ARG A 2 -12.22 -15.13 1.96
CA ARG A 2 -11.69 -14.19 2.96
C ARG A 2 -11.26 -12.93 2.23
N ASN A 3 -11.82 -11.78 2.61
CA ASN A 3 -11.39 -10.49 2.07
C ASN A 3 -10.33 -9.90 3.01
N LEU A 4 -9.23 -9.42 2.43
CA LEU A 4 -8.22 -8.63 3.12
C LEU A 4 -8.38 -7.17 2.70
N ASN A 5 -8.31 -6.27 3.68
CA ASN A 5 -8.39 -4.83 3.44
C ASN A 5 -7.00 -4.24 3.64
N TYR A 6 -6.58 -3.40 2.69
CA TYR A 6 -5.32 -2.69 2.74
C TYR A 6 -5.57 -1.20 2.50
N ARG A 7 -4.93 -0.35 3.29
CA ARG A 7 -4.90 1.09 3.06
C ARG A 7 -3.87 1.41 1.98
N ILE A 8 -4.25 2.36 1.13
CA ILE A 8 -3.40 2.91 0.08
C ILE A 8 -3.12 4.38 0.36
N LEU A 9 -1.91 4.82 0.04
CA LEU A 9 -1.50 6.22 0.04
C LEU A 9 -1.31 6.66 -1.41
N LEU A 10 -1.91 7.79 -1.77
CA LEU A 10 -1.80 8.39 -3.10
C LEU A 10 -0.94 9.66 -3.00
N HIS A 11 0.19 9.67 -3.69
CA HIS A 11 1.11 10.80 -3.73
C HIS A 11 1.06 11.44 -5.11
N PRO A 12 0.67 12.72 -5.24
CA PRO A 12 0.63 13.37 -6.54
C PRO A 12 2.04 13.53 -7.12
N GLU A 13 2.21 13.22 -8.41
CA GLU A 13 3.49 13.33 -9.11
C GLU A 13 3.64 14.65 -9.89
N PRO A 14 4.86 15.21 -10.02
CA PRO A 14 5.12 16.46 -10.74
C PRO A 14 4.65 16.45 -12.20
N GLU A 15 4.77 15.30 -12.87
CA GLU A 15 4.38 15.09 -14.26
C GLU A 15 2.86 14.90 -14.43
N GLY A 16 2.13 14.86 -13.31
CA GLY A 16 0.71 14.55 -13.24
C GLY A 16 0.46 13.08 -12.93
N GLY A 17 -0.65 12.81 -12.25
CA GLY A 17 -1.00 11.49 -11.76
C GLY A 17 -0.64 11.29 -10.28
N TYR A 18 -0.62 10.03 -9.85
CA TYR A 18 -0.35 9.65 -8.46
C TYR A 18 0.50 8.39 -8.41
N THR A 19 1.44 8.35 -7.48
CA THR A 19 2.06 7.11 -7.02
C THR A 19 1.20 6.51 -5.92
N VAL A 20 0.89 5.22 -6.06
CA VAL A 20 0.15 4.46 -5.05
C VAL A 20 1.11 3.68 -4.18
N THR A 21 0.89 3.65 -2.87
CA THR A 21 1.68 2.83 -1.95
C THR A 21 0.77 2.09 -0.99
N VAL A 22 1.09 0.82 -0.70
CA VAL A 22 0.46 0.01 0.35
C VAL A 22 1.46 -0.17 1.49
N PRO A 23 1.43 0.65 2.56
CA PRO A 23 2.48 0.64 3.59
C PRO A 23 2.65 -0.72 4.29
N THR A 24 1.56 -1.47 4.43
CA THR A 24 1.53 -2.79 5.11
C THR A 24 2.16 -3.91 4.27
N LEU A 25 2.46 -3.67 2.98
CA LEU A 25 3.13 -4.63 2.08
C LEU A 25 4.54 -4.13 1.72
N PRO A 26 5.50 -4.12 2.68
CA PRO A 26 6.84 -3.59 2.46
C PRO A 26 7.60 -4.46 1.43
N GLY A 27 8.25 -3.80 0.47
CA GLY A 27 8.91 -4.46 -0.67
C GLY A 27 8.21 -4.21 -2.01
N SER A 28 6.96 -3.73 -1.99
CA SER A 28 6.25 -3.21 -3.18
C SER A 28 6.71 -1.79 -3.56
N HIS A 29 8.02 -1.51 -3.52
CA HIS A 29 8.61 -0.22 -3.93
C HIS A 29 8.34 0.14 -5.39
N HIS A 30 7.71 -0.75 -6.14
CA HIS A 30 7.43 -0.60 -7.56
C HIS A 30 5.94 -0.62 -7.89
N LEU A 31 5.03 -0.38 -6.93
CA LEU A 31 3.58 -0.32 -7.24
C LEU A 31 3.14 1.01 -7.87
N TRP A 32 3.89 1.40 -8.91
CA TRP A 32 3.52 2.11 -10.13
C TRP A 32 3.04 3.59 -10.06
N GLU A 33 3.52 4.33 -11.05
CA GLU A 33 3.28 5.72 -11.42
C GLU A 33 1.87 5.94 -12.04
N THR A 34 0.82 5.29 -11.53
CA THR A 34 -0.51 5.41 -12.15
C THR A 34 -1.65 5.56 -11.15
N VAL A 35 -2.63 6.36 -11.56
CA VAL A 35 -3.78 6.87 -10.77
C VAL A 35 -4.83 5.79 -10.46
N ASP A 36 -4.56 4.51 -10.74
CA ASP A 36 -5.63 3.51 -10.83
C ASP A 36 -5.70 2.57 -9.60
N GLU A 37 -6.82 2.68 -8.87
CA GLU A 37 -7.18 1.77 -7.78
C GLU A 37 -7.20 0.29 -8.24
N ALA A 38 -7.59 0.02 -9.49
CA ALA A 38 -7.62 -1.33 -10.04
C ALA A 38 -6.22 -1.94 -10.11
N MET A 39 -5.22 -1.17 -10.57
CA MET A 39 -3.83 -1.62 -10.59
C MET A 39 -3.29 -1.86 -9.19
N ALA A 40 -3.61 -0.99 -8.23
CA ALA A 40 -3.20 -1.18 -6.84
C ALA A 40 -3.78 -2.49 -6.26
N ARG A 41 -5.04 -2.80 -6.59
CA ARG A 41 -5.71 -4.04 -6.19
C ARG A 41 -5.06 -5.27 -6.82
N GLU A 42 -4.82 -5.27 -8.12
CA GLU A 42 -4.17 -6.38 -8.82
C GLU A 42 -2.78 -6.66 -8.26
N ALA A 43 -1.99 -5.60 -8.06
CA ALA A 43 -0.62 -5.78 -7.63
C ALA A 43 -0.51 -6.16 -6.14
N ALA A 44 -1.47 -5.72 -5.30
CA ALA A 44 -1.64 -6.26 -3.95
C ALA A 44 -2.02 -7.75 -3.96
N LEU A 45 -2.88 -8.18 -4.89
CA LEU A 45 -3.26 -9.59 -5.05
C LEU A 45 -2.04 -10.44 -5.42
N VAL A 46 -1.29 -10.04 -6.45
CA VAL A 46 -0.07 -10.74 -6.89
C VAL A 46 0.95 -10.88 -5.76
N TYR A 47 1.13 -9.83 -4.95
CA TYR A 47 2.04 -9.88 -3.80
C TYR A 47 1.55 -10.86 -2.73
N VAL A 48 0.25 -10.88 -2.43
CA VAL A 48 -0.33 -11.84 -1.47
C VAL A 48 -0.18 -13.27 -1.97
N GLU A 49 -0.45 -13.54 -3.25
CA GLU A 49 -0.27 -14.85 -3.87
C GLU A 49 1.19 -15.31 -3.76
N HIS A 50 2.15 -14.42 -4.05
CA HIS A 50 3.58 -14.70 -3.93
C HIS A 50 3.99 -15.12 -2.51
N LEU A 51 3.48 -14.45 -1.47
CA LEU A 51 3.73 -14.82 -0.08
C LEU A 51 3.13 -16.18 0.26
N GLN A 52 1.91 -16.44 -0.20
CA GLN A 52 1.23 -17.71 0.01
C GLN A 52 1.98 -18.88 -0.63
N GLU A 53 2.48 -18.72 -1.86
CA GLU A 53 3.29 -19.73 -2.56
C GLU A 53 4.57 -20.08 -1.80
N LYS A 54 5.18 -19.11 -1.12
CA LYS A 54 6.36 -19.32 -0.29
C LYS A 54 6.06 -19.83 1.12
N GLY A 55 4.79 -19.90 1.51
CA GLY A 55 4.38 -20.23 2.87
C GLY A 55 4.74 -19.14 3.89
N GLU A 56 4.93 -17.90 3.43
CA GLU A 56 5.20 -16.74 4.26
C GLU A 56 3.90 -16.17 4.85
N GLU A 57 4.02 -15.44 5.96
CA GLU A 57 2.88 -14.79 6.60
C GLU A 57 2.36 -13.65 5.73
N VAL A 58 1.06 -13.65 5.44
CA VAL A 58 0.39 -12.55 4.73
C VAL A 58 0.12 -11.41 5.72
N PRO A 59 0.70 -10.21 5.53
CA PRO A 59 0.45 -9.07 6.41
C PRO A 59 -1.03 -8.69 6.43
N THR A 60 -1.55 -8.32 7.59
CA THR A 60 -2.94 -7.84 7.74
C THR A 60 -3.00 -6.52 8.48
N GLU A 61 -4.09 -5.77 8.30
CA GLU A 61 -4.29 -4.47 8.95
C GLU A 61 -5.07 -4.54 10.27
N GLU A 62 -5.40 -5.74 10.75
CA GLU A 62 -6.27 -5.96 11.92
C GLU A 62 -5.75 -5.30 13.22
N ARG A 63 -4.46 -4.99 13.29
CA ARG A 63 -3.79 -4.42 14.48
C ARG A 63 -3.03 -3.13 14.18
N VAL A 64 -3.31 -2.47 13.06
CA VAL A 64 -2.66 -1.21 12.71
C VAL A 64 -3.48 -0.03 13.21
N LEU A 65 -2.84 0.91 13.91
CA LEU A 65 -3.45 2.16 14.33
C LEU A 65 -3.00 3.28 13.39
N GLU A 66 -3.94 4.14 13.02
CA GLU A 66 -3.69 5.29 12.15
C GLU A 66 -3.96 6.59 12.91
N TYR A 67 -2.97 7.49 12.93
CA TYR A 67 -3.07 8.79 13.56
C TYR A 67 -2.34 9.84 12.75
N THR A 68 -2.95 11.02 12.63
CA THR A 68 -2.27 12.23 12.15
C THR A 68 -1.67 12.97 13.34
N LEU A 69 -0.37 13.21 13.32
CA LEU A 69 0.32 14.04 14.31
C LEU A 69 0.73 15.37 13.67
N THR A 70 0.39 16.49 14.30
CA THR A 70 0.88 17.81 13.90
C THR A 70 2.08 18.17 14.77
N VAL A 71 3.19 18.56 14.13
CA VAL A 71 4.42 18.99 14.80
C VAL A 71 4.73 20.42 14.37
N GLU A 72 5.02 21.29 15.32
CA GLU A 72 5.49 22.66 15.05
C GLU A 72 7.01 22.66 14.80
N ILE A 73 7.44 23.18 13.65
CA ILE A 73 8.86 23.39 13.35
C ILE A 73 9.19 24.86 13.57
N ARG A 74 10.08 25.16 14.53
CA ARG A 74 10.64 26.50 14.70
C ARG A 74 11.75 26.71 13.67
N ARG A 75 11.62 27.74 12.84
CA ARG A 75 12.67 28.20 11.92
C ARG A 75 13.82 28.87 12.66
#